data_AF-A0A2E5LZ89-F1
#
_entry.id   AF-A0A2E5LZ89-F1
#
_cell.length_a   1.000
_cell.length_b   1.000
_cell.length_c   1.000
_cell.angle_alpha   90.00
_cell.angle_beta   90.00
_cell.angle_gamma   90.00
#
_symmetry.space_group_name_H-M   'P 1'
#
loop_
_entity.id
_entity.type
_entity.pdbx_description
1 polymer ?
#
loop_
_entity_poly.entity_id
_entity_poly.type
_entity_poly.pdbx_seq_one_letter_code
_entity_poly.pdbx_strand_id
1 'polypeptide(L)'
;MQSSIIGKIEKAKRYAAEPERIRVEGFSVTVQGDNRDHHVEFGEDTWSCTCGFFSEWSICSHTMAIERLLAGLVPAQPLPVASATGT
;
A
#
# COMPACT_ATOMS: atom_id res chain seq x y z
N MET A 1 6.48 -13.40 -34.11
CA MET A 1 6.61 -13.62 -32.65
C MET A 1 7.16 -12.39 -31.92
N GLN A 2 8.26 -11.76 -32.35
CA GLN A 2 8.81 -10.57 -31.66
C GLN A 2 7.87 -9.34 -31.66
N SER A 3 7.02 -9.21 -32.68
CA SER A 3 6.01 -8.13 -32.77
C SER A 3 4.97 -8.16 -31.65
N SER A 4 4.67 -9.33 -31.07
CA SER A 4 3.67 -9.43 -30.00
C SER A 4 4.21 -8.94 -28.66
N ILE A 5 5.52 -9.02 -28.42
CA ILE A 5 6.16 -8.51 -27.20
C ILE A 5 6.22 -6.98 -27.22
N ILE A 6 6.61 -6.38 -28.35
CA ILE A 6 6.62 -4.92 -28.52
C ILE A 6 5.23 -4.35 -28.24
N GLY A 7 4.18 -4.92 -28.82
CA GLY A 7 2.81 -4.50 -28.55
C GLY A 7 2.39 -4.67 -27.08
N LYS A 8 2.92 -5.67 -26.36
CA LYS A 8 2.67 -5.84 -24.91
C LYS A 8 3.41 -4.80 -24.07
N ILE A 9 4.65 -4.44 -24.44
CA ILE A 9 5.42 -3.39 -23.77
C ILE A 9 4.69 -2.05 -23.88
N GLU A 10 4.21 -1.69 -25.07
CA GLU A 10 3.45 -0.44 -25.26
C GLU A 10 2.13 -0.42 -24.48
N LYS A 11 1.43 -1.56 -24.42
CA LYS A 11 0.23 -1.69 -23.57
C LYS A 11 0.55 -1.56 -22.08
N ALA A 12 1.65 -2.15 -21.62
CA ALA A 12 2.08 -2.05 -20.23
C ALA A 12 2.38 -0.60 -19.84
N LYS A 13 3.10 0.16 -20.68
CA LYS A 13 3.34 1.59 -20.49
C LYS A 13 2.04 2.39 -20.41
N ARG A 14 1.09 2.11 -21.31
CA ARG A 14 -0.23 2.76 -21.29
C ARG A 14 -0.98 2.50 -19.99
N TYR A 15 -1.03 1.25 -19.54
CA TYR A 15 -1.77 0.89 -18.32
C TYR A 15 -1.14 1.51 -17.07
N ALA A 16 0.19 1.62 -17.03
CA ALA A 16 0.88 2.32 -15.95
C ALA A 16 0.59 3.84 -15.94
N ALA A 17 0.24 4.44 -17.08
CA ALA A 17 -0.15 5.85 -17.19
C ALA A 17 -1.66 6.10 -16.95
N GLU A 18 -2.47 5.04 -16.85
CA GLU A 18 -3.92 5.06 -16.63
C GLU A 18 -4.26 4.34 -15.30
N PRO A 19 -3.78 4.84 -14.14
CA PRO A 19 -3.89 4.14 -12.85
C PRO A 19 -5.34 3.89 -12.41
N GLU A 20 -6.30 4.69 -12.87
CA GLU A 20 -7.74 4.49 -12.63
C GLU A 20 -8.27 3.15 -13.17
N ARG A 21 -7.52 2.50 -14.06
CA ARG A 21 -7.84 1.18 -14.60
C ARG A 21 -7.29 0.04 -13.76
N ILE A 22 -6.50 0.35 -12.73
CA ILE A 22 -5.81 -0.60 -11.87
C ILE A 22 -6.46 -0.56 -10.48
N ARG A 23 -6.76 -1.73 -9.95
CA ARG A 23 -7.21 -1.91 -8.57
C ARG A 23 -6.24 -2.86 -7.88
N VAL A 24 -5.79 -2.47 -6.70
CA VAL A 24 -4.99 -3.35 -5.83
C VAL A 24 -5.97 -4.04 -4.88
N GLU A 25 -6.17 -5.34 -5.08
CA GLU A 25 -7.02 -6.17 -4.19
C GLU A 25 -6.28 -6.59 -2.92
N GLY A 26 -4.94 -6.69 -3.01
CA GLY A 26 -4.10 -7.02 -1.88
C GLY A 26 -2.62 -7.13 -2.22
N PHE A 27 -1.77 -7.06 -1.20
CA PHE A 27 -0.33 -7.28 -1.29
C PHE A 27 0.25 -7.69 0.06
N SER A 28 1.46 -8.23 0.02
CA SER A 28 2.32 -8.43 1.18
C SER A 28 3.72 -7.93 0.83
N VAL A 29 4.28 -7.06 1.66
CA VAL A 29 5.60 -6.46 1.45
C VAL A 29 6.40 -6.46 2.74
N THR A 30 7.72 -6.58 2.59
CA THR A 30 8.66 -6.39 3.70
C THR A 30 9.25 -4.99 3.60
N VAL A 31 9.10 -4.21 4.66
CA VAL A 31 9.75 -2.91 4.84
C VAL A 31 10.94 -3.10 5.77
N GLN A 32 12.15 -2.88 5.26
CA GLN A 32 13.35 -2.85 6.07
C GLN A 32 13.36 -1.57 6.90
N GLY A 33 13.01 -1.68 8.18
CA GLY A 33 13.08 -0.58 9.13
C GLY A 33 14.48 -0.42 9.72
N ASP A 34 14.67 0.63 10.53
CA ASP A 34 15.98 0.94 11.12
C ASP A 34 16.51 -0.17 12.04
N ASN A 35 15.60 -0.88 12.73
CA ASN A 35 15.95 -1.89 13.73
C ASN A 35 15.68 -3.32 13.27
N ARG A 36 14.63 -3.51 12.45
CA ARG A 36 14.20 -4.82 11.95
C ARG A 36 13.25 -4.67 10.76
N ASP A 37 13.03 -5.78 10.09
CA ASP A 37 12.04 -5.90 9.04
C ASP A 37 10.61 -5.88 9.62
N HIS A 38 9.72 -5.24 8.87
CA HIS A 38 8.30 -5.15 9.16
C HIS A 38 7.50 -5.67 7.97
N HIS A 39 6.56 -6.57 8.22
CA HIS A 39 5.65 -7.04 7.18
C HIS A 39 4.43 -6.15 7.17
N VAL A 40 4.08 -5.63 5.99
CA VAL A 40 2.88 -4.84 5.73
C VAL A 40 2.02 -5.63 4.76
N GLU A 41 0.75 -5.78 5.10
CA GLU A 41 -0.23 -6.42 4.23
C GLU A 41 -1.42 -5.50 4.01
N PHE A 42 -2.05 -5.69 2.86
CA PHE A 42 -3.34 -5.12 2.55
C PHE A 42 -4.19 -6.21 1.91
N GLY A 43 -5.44 -6.33 2.34
CA GLY A 43 -6.41 -7.26 1.79
C GLY A 43 -7.76 -7.06 2.47
N GLU A 44 -8.86 -7.36 1.75
CA GLU A 44 -10.22 -7.13 2.26
C GLU A 44 -10.42 -5.70 2.78
N ASP A 45 -9.89 -4.72 2.03
CA ASP A 45 -9.87 -3.30 2.38
C ASP A 45 -9.22 -2.95 3.73
N THR A 46 -8.43 -3.87 4.30
CA THR A 46 -7.83 -3.75 5.63
C THR A 46 -6.31 -3.74 5.54
N TRP A 47 -5.69 -2.81 6.26
CA TRP A 47 -4.24 -2.74 6.42
C TRP A 47 -3.77 -3.55 7.62
N SER A 48 -2.57 -4.11 7.55
CA SER A 48 -1.89 -4.71 8.71
C SER A 48 -0.40 -4.39 8.68
N CYS A 49 0.21 -4.32 9.87
CA CYS A 49 1.66 -4.25 9.99
C CYS A 49 2.13 -4.95 11.27
N THR A 50 3.27 -5.65 11.20
CA THR A 50 3.86 -6.36 12.36
C THR A 50 4.61 -5.46 13.35
N CYS A 51 4.59 -4.14 13.15
CA CYS A 51 5.19 -3.19 14.10
C CYS A 51 4.25 -2.94 15.29
N GLY A 52 4.82 -2.73 16.49
CA GLY A 52 4.01 -2.53 17.70
C GLY A 52 3.11 -1.29 17.65
N PHE A 53 3.58 -0.21 17.01
CA PHE A 53 2.80 1.02 16.86
C PHE A 53 1.49 0.79 16.08
N PHE A 54 1.52 -0.06 15.05
CA PHE A 54 0.31 -0.38 14.28
C PHE A 54 -0.72 -1.14 15.11
N SER A 55 -0.28 -2.05 16.00
CA SER A 55 -1.19 -2.79 16.88
C SER A 55 -1.99 -1.87 17.81
N GLU A 56 -1.46 -0.70 18.14
CA GLU A 56 -2.12 0.29 19.00
C GLU A 56 -2.95 1.30 18.22
N TRP A 57 -2.47 1.74 17.05
CA TRP A 57 -3.03 2.91 16.33
C TRP A 57 -3.69 2.57 15.00
N SER A 58 -3.62 1.30 14.56
CA SER A 58 -4.06 0.85 13.23
C SER A 58 -3.47 1.66 12.06
N ILE A 59 -2.36 2.35 12.30
CA ILE A 59 -1.57 3.10 11.33
C ILE A 59 -0.12 3.12 11.80
N CYS A 60 0.84 3.19 10.89
CA CYS A 60 2.25 3.39 11.24
C CYS A 60 3.03 3.97 10.06
N SER A 61 4.29 4.36 10.28
CA SER A 61 5.16 4.86 9.20
C SER A 61 5.30 3.88 8.02
N HIS A 62 5.25 2.57 8.27
CA HIS A 62 5.36 1.55 7.23
C HIS A 62 4.12 1.53 6.32
N THR A 63 2.92 1.45 6.89
CA THR A 63 1.69 1.47 6.09
C THR A 63 1.53 2.81 5.38
N MET A 64 1.84 3.91 6.07
CA MET A 64 1.90 5.26 5.50
C MET A 64 2.87 5.36 4.30
N ALA A 65 4.00 4.68 4.33
CA ALA A 65 4.96 4.67 3.23
C ALA A 65 4.41 3.89 2.02
N ILE A 66 3.82 2.71 2.25
CA ILE A 66 3.23 1.90 1.17
C ILE A 66 2.03 2.59 0.52
N GLU A 67 1.16 3.22 1.32
CA GLU A 67 0.06 4.04 0.80
C GLU A 67 0.56 5.17 -0.11
N ARG A 68 1.67 5.83 0.25
CA ARG A 68 2.29 6.86 -0.60
C ARG A 68 2.86 6.30 -1.90
N LEU A 69 3.47 5.11 -1.86
CA LEU A 69 3.98 4.43 -3.06
C LEU A 69 2.86 4.01 -4.01
N LEU A 70 1.71 3.61 -3.44
CA LEU A 70 0.53 3.14 -4.17
C LEU A 70 -0.56 4.22 -4.26
N ALA A 71 -0.18 5.50 -4.18
CA ALA A 71 -1.13 6.60 -4.14
C ALA A 71 -2.13 6.52 -5.30
N GLY A 72 -3.43 6.51 -4.98
CA GLY A 72 -4.50 6.39 -5.96
C GLY A 72 -4.83 4.96 -6.41
N LEU A 73 -4.07 3.95 -5.97
CA LEU A 73 -4.31 2.54 -6.28
C LEU A 73 -4.87 1.73 -5.09
N VAL A 74 -4.73 2.27 -3.87
CA VAL A 74 -5.21 1.69 -2.60
C VAL A 74 -6.08 2.71 -1.86
N PRO A 75 -7.03 2.26 -1.01
CA PRO A 75 -7.80 3.17 -0.16
C PRO A 75 -6.88 3.93 0.80
N ALA A 76 -7.23 5.18 1.05
CA ALA A 76 -6.53 5.99 2.05
C ALA A 76 -6.69 5.36 3.43
N GLN A 77 -5.63 5.33 4.22
CA GLN A 77 -5.76 4.84 5.59
C GLN A 77 -6.57 5.85 6.41
N PRO A 78 -7.55 5.38 7.21
CA PRO A 78 -8.24 6.25 8.13
C PRO A 78 -7.21 6.84 9.10
N LEU A 79 -7.12 8.16 9.15
CA LEU A 79 -6.34 8.85 10.17
C LEU A 79 -6.92 8.45 11.53
N PRO A 80 -6.09 8.12 12.53
CA PRO A 80 -6.59 7.92 13.88
C PRO A 80 -7.32 9.20 14.29
N VAL A 81 -8.62 9.09 14.52
CA VAL A 81 -9.32 10.14 15.25
C VAL A 81 -8.71 10.13 16.64
N ALA A 82 -7.99 11.19 17.00
CA ALA A 82 -7.48 11.33 18.35
C ALA A 82 -8.66 11.15 19.30
N SER A 83 -8.66 10.06 20.06
CA SER A 83 -9.56 9.88 21.18
C SER A 83 -9.28 11.03 22.13
N ALA A 84 -10.13 12.05 22.09
CA ALA A 84 -10.15 13.08 23.10
C ALA A 84 -10.60 12.41 24.40
N THR A 85 -9.68 11.75 25.09
CA THR A 85 -9.87 11.31 26.46
C THR A 85 -9.76 12.55 27.33
N GLY A 86 -10.84 13.31 27.40
CA GLY A 86 -11.08 14.18 28.52
C GLY A 86 -11.43 13.31 29.73
N THR A 87 -10.58 13.36 30.77
CA THR A 87 -10.93 13.47 32.19
C THR A 87 -9.64 13.76 32.96
#